data_AF-A0A3M6BAR5-F1
#
_entry.id   AF-A0A3M6BAR5-F1
#
_cell.length_a   1.000
_cell.length_b   1.000
_cell.length_c   1.000
_cell.angle_alpha   90.00
_cell.angle_beta   90.00
_cell.angle_gamma   90.00
#
_symmetry.space_group_name_H-M   'P 1'
#
loop_
_entity.id
_entity.type
_entity.pdbx_description
1 polymer ?
#
loop_
_entity_poly.entity_id
_entity_poly.type
_entity_poly.pdbx_seq_one_letter_code
_entity_poly.pdbx_strand_id
1 'polypeptide(L)'
;MQARLPHQWPAGQFDLIVFSELGYYLDAADLHRLIDCALAALSPDGQLLACHWRPDIEGCPLNAQAVHAILAERLSMHRLFSHHEQDFLLDLWSRDGTSVAEQEFSDDRHIDPGAQ
;
A
#
# COMPACT_ATOMS: atom_id res chain seq x y z
N MET A 1 3.29 21.75 2.78
CA MET A 1 4.63 21.36 2.31
C MET A 1 4.43 20.48 1.09
N GLN A 2 5.04 20.79 -0.06
CA GLN A 2 4.85 20.04 -1.30
C GLN A 2 6.11 19.22 -1.56
N ALA A 3 5.99 17.91 -1.74
CA ALA A 3 7.09 17.01 -2.06
C ALA A 3 6.86 16.38 -3.45
N ARG A 4 7.93 16.22 -4.22
CA ARG A 4 7.92 15.53 -5.52
C ARG A 4 8.40 14.10 -5.34
N LEU A 5 7.48 13.15 -5.30
CA LEU A 5 7.82 11.73 -5.26
C LEU A 5 8.17 11.23 -6.68
N PRO A 6 9.06 10.24 -6.82
CA PRO A 6 9.82 9.55 -5.75
C PRO A 6 11.05 10.34 -5.24
N HIS A 7 11.43 11.44 -5.89
CA HIS A 7 12.70 12.16 -5.64
C HIS A 7 12.84 12.82 -4.26
N GLN A 8 11.74 13.18 -3.61
CA GLN A 8 11.69 13.86 -2.31
C GLN A 8 10.93 13.01 -1.29
N TRP A 9 11.32 11.73 -1.19
CA TRP A 9 10.75 10.83 -0.20
C TRP A 9 11.04 11.30 1.24
N PRO A 10 10.04 11.27 2.16
CA PRO A 10 10.25 11.68 3.54
C PRO A 10 11.20 10.74 4.28
N ALA A 11 12.08 11.29 5.12
CA ALA A 11 12.94 10.47 5.98
C ALA A 11 12.12 9.78 7.08
N GLY A 12 12.46 8.53 7.39
CA GLY A 12 11.81 7.75 8.45
C GLY A 12 11.49 6.32 8.02
N GLN A 13 10.96 5.56 8.97
CA GLN A 13 10.39 4.24 8.75
C GLN A 13 8.90 4.30 9.09
N PHE A 14 8.07 3.62 8.30
CA PHE A 14 6.61 3.72 8.36
C PHE A 14 5.98 2.34 8.46
N ASP A 15 5.02 2.19 9.37
CA ASP A 15 4.22 0.96 9.51
C ASP A 15 3.09 0.90 8.48
N LEU A 16 2.68 2.05 7.93
CA LEU A 16 1.71 2.14 6.86
C LEU A 16 2.11 3.23 5.85
N ILE A 17 2.20 2.84 4.58
CA ILE A 17 2.32 3.75 3.44
C ILE A 17 1.03 3.70 2.63
N VAL A 18 0.49 4.87 2.30
CA VAL A 18 -0.75 4.99 1.54
C VAL A 18 -0.49 5.66 0.20
N PHE A 19 -0.79 4.95 -0.89
CA PHE A 19 -0.88 5.52 -2.23
C PHE A 19 -2.34 5.77 -2.58
N SER A 20 -2.79 7.00 -2.33
CA SER A 20 -4.08 7.50 -2.80
C SER A 20 -3.85 8.29 -4.08
N GLU A 21 -4.41 7.82 -5.19
CA GLU A 21 -4.47 8.57 -6.46
C GLU A 21 -3.12 8.93 -7.12
N LEU A 22 -1.99 8.36 -6.70
CA LEU A 22 -0.67 8.82 -7.14
C LEU A 22 -0.13 8.07 -8.38
N GLY A 23 -0.37 6.76 -8.48
CA GLY A 23 0.40 5.89 -9.37
C GLY A 23 0.18 6.12 -10.86
N TYR A 24 -0.99 6.63 -11.27
CA TYR A 24 -1.31 6.83 -12.68
C TYR A 24 -0.69 8.09 -13.30
N TYR A 25 -0.21 9.03 -12.48
CA TYR A 25 0.53 10.21 -12.96
C TYR A 25 1.99 9.91 -13.30
N LEU A 26 2.49 8.75 -12.88
CA LEU A 26 3.85 8.31 -13.11
C LEU A 26 3.91 7.41 -14.33
N ASP A 27 5.02 7.46 -15.05
CA ASP A 27 5.34 6.37 -15.97
C ASP A 27 5.73 5.10 -15.17
N ALA A 28 5.82 3.97 -15.86
CA ALA A 28 6.15 2.70 -15.22
C ALA A 28 7.51 2.72 -14.50
N ALA A 29 8.51 3.44 -15.03
CA ALA A 29 9.84 3.51 -14.43
C ALA A 29 9.84 4.35 -13.15
N ASP A 30 9.10 5.46 -13.12
CA ASP A 30 8.88 6.26 -11.91
C ASP A 30 8.04 5.51 -10.87
N LEU A 31 7.01 4.78 -11.29
CA LEU A 31 6.24 3.93 -10.38
C LEU A 31 7.12 2.85 -9.74
N HIS A 32 8.01 2.23 -10.51
CA HIS A 32 8.99 1.29 -9.97
C HIS A 32 9.92 1.94 -8.94
N ARG A 33 10.46 3.13 -9.22
CA ARG A 33 11.27 3.89 -8.25
C ARG A 33 10.47 4.23 -6.99
N LEU A 34 9.20 4.60 -7.14
CA LEU A 34 8.30 4.89 -6.03
C LEU A 34 8.10 3.65 -5.13
N ILE A 35 7.92 2.48 -5.75
CA ILE A 35 7.79 1.21 -5.03
C ILE A 35 9.10 0.87 -4.29
N ASP A 36 10.25 1.09 -4.91
CA ASP A 36 11.55 0.86 -4.26
C ASP A 36 11.73 1.75 -3.03
N CYS A 37 11.35 3.03 -3.12
CA CYS A 37 11.34 3.93 -1.96
C CYS A 37 10.38 3.46 -0.87
N ALA A 38 9.17 3.03 -1.24
CA ALA A 38 8.18 2.53 -0.29
C ALA A 38 8.71 1.27 0.44
N LEU A 39 9.22 0.29 -0.30
CA LEU A 39 9.77 -0.94 0.28
C LEU A 39 10.94 -0.67 1.23
N ALA A 40 11.81 0.28 0.91
CA ALA A 40 12.92 0.68 1.77
C ALA A 40 12.47 1.40 3.04
N ALA A 41 11.35 2.13 2.97
CA ALA A 41 10.82 2.93 4.07
C ALA A 41 9.80 2.17 4.94
N LEU A 42 9.29 1.01 4.51
CA LEU A 42 8.42 0.18 5.34
C LEU A 42 9.18 -0.42 6.53
N SER A 43 8.54 -0.47 7.69
CA SER A 43 8.97 -1.29 8.83
C SER A 43 8.93 -2.79 8.50
N PRO A 44 9.56 -3.66 9.31
CA PRO A 44 9.54 -5.12 9.10
C PRO A 44 8.14 -5.74 9.06
N ASP A 45 7.17 -5.11 9.71
CA ASP A 45 5.74 -5.43 9.79
C ASP A 45 4.86 -4.46 8.98
N GLY A 46 5.48 -3.57 8.20
CA GLY A 46 4.79 -2.49 7.51
C GLY A 46 3.88 -2.95 6.37
N GLN A 47 2.85 -2.14 6.14
CA GLN A 47 1.81 -2.36 5.14
C GLN A 47 1.80 -1.26 4.07
N LEU A 48 1.33 -1.61 2.88
CA LEU A 48 1.05 -0.66 1.80
C LEU A 48 -0.41 -0.76 1.38
N LEU A 49 -1.12 0.37 1.44
CA LEU A 49 -2.49 0.51 0.94
C LEU A 49 -2.50 1.34 -0.34
N ALA A 50 -3.17 0.86 -1.38
CA ALA A 50 -3.36 1.60 -2.63
C ALA A 50 -4.83 1.80 -2.95
N CYS A 51 -5.23 3.02 -3.28
CA CYS A 51 -6.59 3.39 -3.63
C CYS A 51 -6.60 4.31 -4.86
N HIS A 52 -7.27 3.91 -5.94
CA HIS A 52 -7.31 4.68 -7.19
C HIS A 52 -8.69 4.60 -7.85
N TRP A 53 -9.19 5.74 -8.33
CA TRP A 53 -10.34 5.79 -9.24
C TRP A 53 -10.03 5.09 -10.56
N ARG A 54 -10.98 4.32 -11.09
CA ARG A 54 -10.87 3.56 -12.33
C ARG A 54 -11.02 4.37 -13.62
N PRO A 55 -11.84 5.44 -13.69
CA PRO A 55 -11.92 6.24 -14.90
C PRO A 55 -10.54 6.71 -15.35
N ASP A 56 -10.21 6.45 -16.61
CA ASP A 56 -8.95 6.89 -17.19
C ASP A 56 -8.88 8.42 -17.18
N ILE A 57 -7.71 8.94 -16.81
CA ILE A 57 -7.45 10.38 -16.82
C ILE A 57 -6.64 10.70 -18.07
N GLU A 58 -7.16 11.61 -18.90
CA GLU A 58 -6.49 12.02 -20.13
C GLU A 58 -5.07 12.54 -19.85
N GLY A 59 -4.09 12.03 -20.61
CA GLY A 59 -2.67 12.38 -20.45
C GLY A 59 -1.91 11.62 -19.35
N CYS A 60 -2.58 10.76 -18.57
CA CYS A 60 -1.89 9.88 -17.62
C CYS A 60 -1.26 8.67 -18.33
N PRO A 61 0.01 8.32 -18.03
CA PRO A 61 0.68 7.18 -18.67
C PRO A 61 0.09 5.81 -18.32
N LEU A 62 -0.50 5.68 -17.13
CA LEU A 62 -1.04 4.43 -16.60
C LEU A 62 -2.50 4.63 -16.17
N ASN A 63 -3.27 3.55 -16.13
CA ASN A 63 -4.57 3.52 -15.47
C ASN A 63 -4.49 2.79 -14.13
N ALA A 64 -5.55 2.89 -13.32
CA ALA A 64 -5.60 2.26 -11.99
C ALA A 64 -5.30 0.76 -12.04
N GLN A 65 -5.81 0.04 -13.05
CA GLN A 65 -5.58 -1.39 -13.18
C GLN A 65 -4.10 -1.72 -13.39
N ALA A 66 -3.41 -0.95 -14.24
CA ALA A 66 -1.98 -1.12 -14.48
C ALA A 66 -1.16 -0.80 -13.22
N VAL A 67 -1.52 0.25 -12.48
CA VAL A 67 -0.87 0.61 -11.20
C VAL A 67 -0.98 -0.54 -10.20
N HIS A 68 -2.19 -1.06 -9.98
CA HIS A 68 -2.42 -2.16 -9.03
C HIS A 68 -1.76 -3.47 -9.47
N ALA A 69 -1.70 -3.75 -10.77
CA ALA A 69 -0.97 -4.90 -11.30
C ALA A 69 0.54 -4.81 -11.05
N ILE A 70 1.15 -3.63 -11.31
CA ILE A 70 2.57 -3.38 -11.06
C ILE A 70 2.88 -3.48 -9.56
N LEU A 71 2.02 -2.93 -8.70
CA LEU A 71 2.15 -3.07 -7.23
C LEU A 71 2.11 -4.54 -6.81
N ALA A 72 1.12 -5.30 -7.28
CA ALA A 72 0.99 -6.71 -6.95
C ALA A 72 2.21 -7.55 -7.38
N GLU A 73 2.79 -7.25 -8.55
CA GLU A 73 4.00 -7.92 -9.05
C GLU A 73 5.24 -7.53 -8.25
N ARG A 74 5.45 -6.23 -8.00
CA ARG A 74 6.71 -5.70 -7.46
C ARG A 74 6.82 -5.81 -5.95
N LEU A 75 5.72 -5.69 -5.21
CA LEU A 75 5.79 -5.70 -3.74
C LEU A 75 6.20 -7.07 -3.20
N SER A 76 5.82 -8.17 -3.86
CA SER A 76 6.07 -9.53 -3.37
C SER A 76 5.64 -9.75 -1.91
N MET A 77 4.58 -9.03 -1.50
CA MET A 77 3.98 -9.01 -0.16
C MET A 77 2.63 -9.75 -0.17
N HIS A 78 2.16 -10.16 1.00
CA HIS A 78 0.85 -10.80 1.14
C HIS A 78 -0.26 -9.78 0.90
N ARG A 79 -1.14 -10.02 -0.07
CA ARG A 79 -2.34 -9.19 -0.26
C ARG A 79 -3.43 -9.62 0.71
N LEU A 80 -3.62 -8.84 1.77
CA LEU A 80 -4.58 -9.13 2.85
C LEU A 80 -6.01 -8.67 2.51
N PHE A 81 -6.14 -7.61 1.71
CA PHE A 81 -7.43 -7.07 1.30
C PHE A 81 -7.40 -6.70 -0.18
N SER A 82 -8.53 -6.93 -0.85
CA SER A 82 -8.75 -6.54 -2.24
C SER A 82 -10.23 -6.23 -2.45
N HIS A 83 -10.53 -5.01 -2.87
CA HIS A 83 -11.86 -4.57 -3.26
C HIS A 83 -11.77 -3.80 -4.57
N HIS A 84 -12.26 -4.42 -5.64
CA HIS A 84 -12.31 -3.83 -6.96
C HIS A 84 -13.77 -3.70 -7.36
N GLU A 85 -14.23 -2.47 -7.54
CA GLU A 85 -15.59 -2.19 -8.00
C GLU A 85 -15.56 -1.33 -9.26
N GLN A 86 -16.71 -0.82 -9.70
CA GLN A 86 -16.80 -0.07 -10.96
C GLN A 86 -16.03 1.25 -10.90
N ASP A 87 -16.01 1.91 -9.73
CA ASP A 87 -15.52 3.28 -9.63
C ASP A 87 -14.08 3.34 -9.12
N PHE A 88 -13.68 2.46 -8.20
CA PHE A 88 -12.31 2.45 -7.66
C PHE A 88 -11.75 1.04 -7.40
N LEU A 89 -10.43 0.99 -7.24
CA LEU A 89 -9.68 -0.17 -6.78
C LEU A 89 -9.05 0.15 -5.44
N LEU A 90 -9.14 -0.78 -4.49
CA LEU A 90 -8.51 -0.72 -3.18
C LEU A 90 -7.83 -2.05 -2.85
N ASP A 91 -6.53 -2.01 -2.59
CA ASP A 91 -5.74 -3.18 -2.20
C ASP A 91 -4.87 -2.85 -0.99
N LEU A 92 -4.68 -3.84 -0.10
CA LEU A 92 -3.77 -3.77 1.05
C LEU A 92 -2.77 -4.94 0.96
N TRP A 93 -1.49 -4.62 1.02
CA TRP A 93 -0.41 -5.59 1.13
C TRP A 93 0.31 -5.46 2.47
N SER A 94 0.70 -6.59 3.06
CA SER A 94 1.48 -6.69 4.29
C SER A 94 2.72 -7.58 4.10
N ARG A 95 3.77 -7.30 4.88
CA ARG A 95 4.96 -8.17 4.95
C ARG A 95 4.67 -9.49 5.65
N ASP A 96 3.64 -9.53 6.49
CA ASP A 96 3.13 -10.75 7.12
C ASP A 96 1.78 -11.17 6.49
N GLY A 97 1.42 -12.44 6.69
CA GLY A 97 0.13 -12.97 6.25
C GLY A 97 -0.98 -12.83 7.30
N THR A 98 -0.69 -12.21 8.44
CA THR A 98 -1.62 -12.06 9.57
C THR A 98 -2.72 -11.09 9.15
N SER A 99 -3.99 -11.44 9.35
CA SER A 99 -5.06 -10.50 9.04
C SER A 99 -5.00 -9.28 9.96
N VAL A 100 -5.50 -8.13 9.49
CA VAL A 100 -5.58 -6.90 10.30
C VAL A 100 -6.30 -7.15 11.63
N ALA A 101 -7.41 -7.90 11.59
CA ALA A 101 -8.15 -8.26 12.81
C ALA A 101 -7.29 -9.11 13.76
N GLU A 102 -6.53 -10.08 13.26
CA GLU A 102 -5.65 -10.88 14.10
C GLU A 102 -4.52 -10.04 14.71
N GLN A 103 -3.99 -9.04 13.99
CA GLN A 103 -2.99 -8.10 14.53
C GLN A 103 -3.57 -7.26 15.66
N GLU A 104 -4.71 -6.58 15.43
CA GLU A 104 -5.36 -5.70 16.41
C GLU A 104 -5.83 -6.46 17.66
N PHE A 105 -6.35 -7.68 17.49
CA PHE A 105 -6.89 -8.50 18.60
C PHE A 105 -5.91 -9.56 19.14
N SER A 106 -4.63 -9.52 18.76
CA SER A 106 -3.60 -10.40 19.36
C SER A 106 -3.24 -9.96 20.79
N ASP A 107 -3.20 -8.65 21.05
CA ASP A 107 -2.86 -8.09 22.37
C ASP A 107 -4.03 -8.21 23.37
N ASP A 108 -5.27 -8.09 22.92
CA ASP A 108 -6.48 -8.23 23.75
C ASP A 108 -6.68 -9.65 24.31
N ARG A 109 -6.19 -10.68 23.63
CA ARG A 109 -6.30 -12.08 24.10
C ARG A 109 -5.27 -12.45 25.18
N HIS A 110 -4.35 -11.55 25.52
CA HIS A 110 -3.39 -11.74 26.61
C HIS A 110 -3.83 -11.13 27.95
N ILE A 111 -4.98 -10.45 28.01
CA ILE A 111 -5.57 -9.94 29.24
C ILE A 111 -6.77 -10.81 29.64
N ASP A 112 -6.46 -11.96 30.25
CA ASP A 112 -7.04 -12.47 31.52
C ASP A 112 -7.14 -14.01 31.56
N PRO A 113 -6.13 -14.71 32.13
CA PRO A 113 -6.30 -16.05 32.67
C PRO A 113 -6.41 -15.97 34.20
N GLY A 114 -7.32 -15.19 34.78
CA GLY A 114 -7.53 -15.25 36.23
C GLY A 114 -8.37 -14.16 36.87
N ALA A 115 -9.69 -14.21 36.67
CA ALA A 115 -10.64 -13.81 37.71
C ALA A 115 -11.29 -15.08 38.30
N GLN A 116 -10.71 -15.57 39.40
CA GLN A 116 -11.41 -16.42 40.39
C GLN A 116 -12.31 -15.55 41.26
#